data_AF-A0A1E3VY27-F1
#
_entry.id   AF-A0A1E3VY27-F1
#
_cell.length_a   1.000
_cell.length_b   1.000
_cell.length_c   1.000
_cell.angle_alpha   90.00
_cell.angle_beta   90.00
_cell.angle_gamma   90.00
#
_symmetry.space_group_name_H-M   'P 1'
#
loop_
_entity.id
_entity.type
_entity.pdbx_description
1 polymer ?
#
loop_
_entity_poly.entity_id
_entity_poly.type
_entity_poly.pdbx_seq_one_letter_code
_entity_poly.pdbx_strand_id
1 'polypeptide(L)' 'MAIRLTPPTKNVFYISVICAVVAFVLYVLGVLGVIDGGFATVSHFAFWAAMLGWGMMTAGVAMKGV' A
#
# COMPACT_ATOMS: atom_id res chain seq x y z
N MET A 1 -11.02 -6.30 -20.37
CA MET A 1 -9.69 -5.91 -20.92
C MET A 1 -8.61 -6.22 -19.89
N ALA A 2 -7.69 -7.13 -20.18
CA ALA A 2 -6.49 -7.26 -19.35
C ALA A 2 -5.60 -6.03 -19.60
N ILE A 3 -5.40 -5.21 -18.57
CA ILE A 3 -4.50 -4.06 -18.63
C ILE A 3 -3.09 -4.57 -18.94
N ARG A 4 -2.58 -4.29 -20.15
CA ARG A 4 -1.18 -4.55 -20.49
C ARG A 4 -0.33 -3.44 -19.90
N LEU A 5 0.17 -3.67 -18.68
CA LEU A 5 1.16 -2.81 -18.05
C LEU A 5 2.50 -3.01 -18.76
N THR A 6 3.15 -1.93 -19.19
CA THR A 6 4.56 -1.98 -19.60
C THR A 6 5.42 -2.41 -18.39
N PRO A 7 6.59 -3.05 -18.60
CA PRO A 7 7.40 -3.63 -17.52
C PRO A 7 7.62 -2.71 -16.30
N PRO A 8 7.97 -1.40 -16.44
CA PRO A 8 8.15 -0.52 -15.29
C PRO A 8 6.85 -0.25 -14.52
N THR A 9 5.74 -0.01 -15.22
CA THR A 9 4.44 0.26 -14.60
C THR A 9 3.85 -0.97 -13.91
N LYS A 10 4.19 -2.18 -14.38
CA LYS A 10 3.81 -3.44 -13.76
C LYS A 10 4.46 -3.63 -12.38
N ASN A 11 5.75 -3.32 -12.26
CA ASN A 11 6.47 -3.41 -11.00
C ASN A 11 5.94 -2.39 -9.98
N VAL A 12 5.68 -1.17 -10.41
CA VAL A 12 5.11 -0.10 -9.57
C VAL A 12 3.73 -0.49 -9.04
N PHE A 13 2.90 -1.13 -9.88
CA PHE A 13 1.60 -1.66 -9.46
C PHE A 13 1.73 -2.80 -8.44
N TYR A 14 2.68 -3.73 -8.61
CA TYR A 14 2.87 -4.79 -7.61
C TYR A 14 3.37 -4.23 -6.27
N ILE A 15 4.27 -3.25 -6.29
CA ILE A 15 4.77 -2.63 -5.07
C ILE A 15 3.64 -1.87 -4.35
N SER A 16 2.78 -1.15 -5.09
CA SER A 16 1.63 -0.47 -4.47
C SER A 16 0.65 -1.46 -3.81
N VAL A 17 0.40 -2.61 -4.45
CA VAL A 17 -0.43 -3.69 -3.89
C VAL A 17 0.20 -4.27 -2.63
N ILE A 18 1.51 -4.53 -2.63
CA ILE A 18 2.23 -5.03 -1.44
C ILE A 18 2.12 -4.02 -0.29
N CYS A 19 2.34 -2.73 -0.54
CA CYS A 19 2.18 -1.69 0.47
C CYS A 19 0.74 -1.63 1.03
N ALA A 20 -0.28 -1.79 0.19
CA ALA A 20 -1.67 -1.83 0.63
C ALA A 20 -1.96 -3.05 1.53
N VAL A 21 -1.44 -4.23 1.17
CA VAL A 21 -1.58 -5.44 1.99
C VAL A 21 -0.89 -5.29 3.34
N VAL A 22 0.33 -4.77 3.35
CA VAL A 22 1.09 -4.52 4.60
C VAL A 22 0.35 -3.52 5.50
N ALA A 23 -0.16 -2.43 4.94
CA ALA A 23 -0.96 -1.45 5.67
C ALA A 23 -2.22 -2.07 6.29
N PHE A 24 -2.93 -2.90 5.53
CA PHE A 24 -4.12 -3.60 6.00
C PHE A 24 -3.81 -4.57 7.15
N VAL A 25 -2.75 -5.37 7.01
CA VAL A 25 -2.32 -6.30 8.07
C VAL A 25 -1.93 -5.56 9.34
N LEU A 26 -1.15 -4.48 9.23
CA LEU A 26 -0.79 -3.66 10.39
C LEU A 26 -2.02 -3.05 11.06
N TYR A 27 -2.97 -2.53 10.27
CA TYR A 27 -4.22 -2.00 10.81
C TYR A 27 -5.00 -3.08 11.60
N VAL A 28 -5.17 -4.27 11.04
CA VAL A 28 -5.87 -5.39 11.70
C VAL A 28 -5.15 -5.83 12.98
N LEU A 29 -3.83 -5.95 12.95
CA LEU A 29 -3.04 -6.29 14.14
C LEU A 29 -3.16 -5.21 15.24
N GLY A 30 -3.25 -3.93 14.83
CA GLY A 30 -3.55 -2.82 15.72
C GLY A 30 -4.94 -2.94 16.34
N VAL A 31 -6.00 -3.15 15.53
CA VAL A 31 -7.40 -3.29 15.98
C VAL A 31 -7.56 -4.45 16.97
N LEU A 32 -6.93 -5.59 16.68
CA LEU A 32 -7.05 -6.78 17.49
C LEU A 32 -6.16 -6.76 18.74
N GLY A 33 -5.35 -5.71 18.93
CA GLY A 33 -4.48 -5.57 20.11
C GLY A 33 -3.40 -6.65 20.20
N VAL A 34 -3.02 -7.26 19.06
CA VAL A 34 -2.03 -8.35 19.02
C VAL A 34 -0.61 -7.85 19.33
N ILE A 35 -0.37 -6.55 19.19
CA ILE A 35 0.95 -5.91 19.36
C ILE A 35 0.91 -4.94 20.55
N ASP A 36 1.87 -5.10 21.46
CA ASP A 36 1.99 -4.41 22.76
C ASP A 36 2.24 -2.87 22.67
N GLY A 37 2.43 -2.34 21.45
CA GLY A 37 2.64 -0.91 21.21
C GLY A 37 1.38 -0.04 21.26
N GLY A 38 0.19 -0.64 21.39
CA GLY A 38 -1.10 0.05 21.37
C GLY A 38 -1.54 0.51 19.98
N PHE A 39 -2.85 0.69 19.81
CA PHE A 39 -3.47 1.04 18.52
C PHE A 39 -2.83 2.26 17.84
N ALA A 40 -2.44 3.27 18.62
CA ALA A 40 -1.87 4.52 18.11
C ALA A 40 -0.52 4.35 17.39
N THR A 41 0.36 3.46 17.85
CA THR A 41 1.68 3.27 17.22
C THR A 41 1.57 2.44 15.94
N VAL A 42 0.80 1.35 15.98
CA VAL A 42 0.61 0.45 14.83
C VAL A 42 -0.19 1.15 13.72
N SER A 43 -1.22 1.93 14.08
CA SER A 43 -2.03 2.69 13.12
C SER A 43 -1.24 3.81 12.43
N HIS A 44 -0.26 4.42 13.11
CA HIS A 44 0.63 5.40 12.50
C HIS A 44 1.44 4.78 11.34
N PHE A 45 2.04 3.61 11.55
CA PHE A 45 2.79 2.92 10.49
C PHE A 45 1.89 2.39 9.38
N ALA A 46 0.71 1.86 9.72
CA ALA A 46 -0.28 1.41 8.74
C ALA A 46 -0.72 2.56 7.82
N PHE A 47 -0.94 3.76 8.37
CA PHE A 47 -1.31 4.95 7.62
C PHE A 47 -0.24 5.35 6.59
N TRP A 48 1.02 5.42 7.00
CA TRP A 48 2.11 5.78 6.08
C TRP A 48 2.37 4.72 5.01
N ALA A 49 2.23 3.44 5.35
CA ALA A 49 2.29 2.35 4.37
C ALA A 49 1.16 2.45 3.33
N ALA A 50 -0.06 2.81 3.75
CA ALA A 50 -1.18 3.05 2.85
C ALA A 50 -0.95 4.27 1.96
N MET A 51 -0.43 5.37 2.51
CA MET A 51 -0.07 6.58 1.75
C MET A 51 0.99 6.30 0.69
N LEU A 52 2.02 5.50 1.00
CA LEU A 52 3.03 5.07 0.02
C LEU A 52 2.42 4.19 -1.08
N GLY A 53 1.56 3.24 -0.71
CA GLY A 53 0.85 2.40 -1.68
C GLY A 53 -0.01 3.24 -2.63
N TRP A 54 -0.79 4.17 -2.10
CA TRP A 54 -1.61 5.09 -2.88
C TRP A 54 -0.76 6.01 -3.78
N GLY A 55 0.33 6.57 -3.26
CA GLY A 55 1.26 7.41 -4.01
C GLY A 55 1.90 6.67 -5.18
N MET A 56 2.35 5.43 -4.96
CA MET A 56 2.91 4.58 -6.02
C MET A 56 1.88 4.19 -7.07
N MET A 57 0.63 3.91 -6.67
CA MET A 57 -0.44 3.63 -7.62
C MET A 57 -0.75 4.86 -8.48
N THR A 58 -0.80 6.06 -7.87
CA THR A 58 -1.00 7.33 -8.57
C THR A 58 0.15 7.65 -9.52
N ALA A 59 1.40 7.45 -9.08
CA ALA A 59 2.58 7.59 -9.92
C ALA A 59 2.56 6.59 -11.09
N GLY A 60 2.16 5.34 -10.84
CA GLY A 60 1.99 4.31 -11.87
C GLY A 60 0.97 4.70 -12.95
N VAL A 61 -0.16 5.29 -12.54
CA VAL A 61 -1.17 5.83 -13.47
C VAL A 61 -0.61 7.03 -14.25
N ALA A 62 0.04 7.97 -13.57
CA ALA A 62 0.62 9.16 -14.20
C ALA A 62 1.72 8.80 -15.23
N MET A 63 2.58 7.84 -14.91
CA MET A 63 3.64 7.35 -15.81
C MET A 63 3.10 6.57 -17.01
N LYS A 64 1.93 5.94 -16.88
CA LYS A 64 1.31 5.26 -18.00
C LYS A 64 0.84 6.25 -19.08
N GLY A 65 0.52 7.49 -18.67
CA GLY A 65 -0.32 8.38 -19.46
C GLY A 65 -1.71 7.76 -19.57
N VAL A 66 -2.77 8.51 -19.32
CA VAL A 66 -4.14 8.00 -19.52
C VAL A 66 -4.31 7.55 -20.97
#